data_AF-A0A1F3NJM3-F1
#
_entry.id   AF-A0A1F3NJM3-F1
#
_cell.length_a   1.000
_cell.length_b   1.000
_cell.length_c   1.000
_cell.angle_alpha   90.00
_cell.angle_beta   90.00
_cell.angle_gamma   90.00
#
_symmetry.space_group_name_H-M   'P 1'
#
loop_
_entity.id
_entity.type
_entity.pdbx_description
1 polymer ?
#
loop_
_entity_poly.entity_id
_entity_poly.type
_entity_poly.pdbx_seq_one_letter_code
_entity_poly.pdbx_strand_id
1 'polypeptide(L)'
;MARTRMTYLICYDDHRNFTEDVKKRFSDTSRYQVISFHAKQDLLSYCRKESENSSCKVAVIGVPDAREQFESIDELTLEIKKADPGTGLILLVPPDKMDDLKKTVKFNIDAYIPRNANSILRIHNTVKKLFSEHNISIFRKKRNFSLYVLLVFLVLSAILLLVAFFRFPEYF
;
A
#
# COMPACT_ATOMS: atom_id res chain seq x y z
N MET A 1 10.86 -8.42 -20.45
CA MET A 1 11.17 -8.35 -19.00
C MET A 1 10.06 -7.59 -18.30
N ALA A 2 9.47 -8.15 -17.23
CA ALA A 2 8.44 -7.45 -16.46
C ALA A 2 9.06 -6.20 -15.81
N ARG A 3 8.51 -5.01 -16.07
CA ARG A 3 8.91 -3.79 -15.34
C ARG A 3 8.66 -4.02 -13.85
N THR A 4 9.72 -4.13 -13.07
CA THR A 4 9.63 -4.20 -11.61
C THR A 4 8.96 -2.90 -11.15
N ARG A 5 7.79 -3.01 -10.51
CA ARG A 5 7.10 -1.83 -10.00
C ARG A 5 7.87 -1.30 -8.80
N MET A 6 8.27 -0.04 -8.88
CA MET A 6 8.97 0.65 -7.81
C MET A 6 8.03 0.83 -6.62
N THR A 7 8.52 0.54 -5.41
CA THR A 7 7.79 0.71 -4.16
C THR A 7 8.27 1.99 -3.49
N TYR A 8 7.34 2.86 -3.13
CA TYR A 8 7.64 4.15 -2.51
C TYR A 8 7.48 4.03 -1.00
N LEU A 9 8.56 4.28 -0.26
CA LEU A 9 8.55 4.39 1.19
C LEU A 9 8.59 5.87 1.54
N ILE A 10 7.48 6.36 2.11
CA ILE A 10 7.30 7.75 2.50
C ILE A 10 7.53 7.83 4.01
N CYS A 11 8.67 8.35 4.44
CA CYS A 11 9.03 8.48 5.84
C CYS A 11 8.68 9.88 6.34
N TYR A 12 7.95 9.97 7.44
CA TYR A 12 7.71 11.20 8.17
C TYR A 12 8.39 11.12 9.52
N ASP A 13 9.34 12.03 9.77
CA ASP A 13 10.09 12.07 11.01
C ASP A 13 10.50 13.51 11.32
N ASP A 14 9.95 14.07 12.39
CA ASP A 14 10.27 15.42 12.86
C ASP A 14 11.71 15.53 13.40
N HIS A 15 12.31 14.40 13.81
CA HIS A 15 13.62 14.40 14.48
C HIS A 15 14.74 13.65 13.73
N ARG A 16 14.50 13.19 12.49
CA ARG A 16 15.49 12.48 11.64
C ARG A 16 16.11 11.21 12.26
N ASN A 17 15.48 10.62 13.26
CA ASN A 17 16.06 9.53 14.04
C ASN A 17 16.03 8.17 13.34
N PHE A 18 15.00 7.85 12.55
CA PHE A 18 14.88 6.51 11.94
C PHE A 18 15.03 6.49 10.42
N THR A 19 14.93 7.66 9.78
CA THR A 19 14.88 7.80 8.33
C THR A 19 16.16 7.29 7.65
N GLU A 20 17.33 7.58 8.21
CA GLU A 20 18.61 7.16 7.65
C GLU A 20 18.83 5.64 7.75
N ASP A 21 18.37 5.03 8.84
CA ASP A 21 18.45 3.57 9.00
C ASP A 21 17.50 2.84 8.04
N VAL A 22 16.33 3.43 7.77
CA VAL A 22 15.42 2.95 6.72
C VAL A 22 16.10 3.06 5.36
N LYS A 23 16.71 4.20 5.00
CA LYS A 23 17.44 4.34 3.73
C LYS A 23 18.54 3.29 3.57
N LYS A 24 19.33 3.04 4.61
CA LYS A 24 20.38 1.99 4.61
C LYS A 24 19.79 0.60 4.41
N ARG A 25 18.68 0.29 5.08
CA ARG A 25 18.03 -1.03 4.99
C ARG A 25 17.38 -1.28 3.63
N PHE A 26 16.85 -0.22 3.01
CA PHE A 26 16.19 -0.24 1.71
C PHE A 26 17.11 0.38 0.63
N SER A 27 18.37 -0.01 0.59
CA SER A 27 19.38 0.51 -0.34
C SER A 27 19.20 0.05 -1.79
N ASP A 28 18.33 -0.94 -2.03
CA ASP A 28 18.05 -1.45 -3.37
C ASP A 28 17.12 -0.50 -4.14
N THR A 29 17.74 0.44 -4.83
CA THR A 29 17.08 1.47 -5.65
C THR A 29 16.35 0.92 -6.87
N SER A 30 16.59 -0.34 -7.26
CA SER A 30 15.86 -0.99 -8.35
C SER A 30 14.43 -1.38 -7.97
N ARG A 31 14.15 -1.46 -6.66
CA ARG A 31 12.85 -1.88 -6.10
C ARG A 31 12.21 -0.88 -5.17
N TYR A 32 13.01 -0.08 -4.46
CA TYR A 32 12.54 0.84 -3.43
C TYR A 32 12.99 2.27 -3.69
N GLN A 33 12.09 3.21 -3.46
CA GLN A 33 12.40 4.63 -3.37
C GLN A 33 12.03 5.12 -1.99
N VAL A 34 13.02 5.55 -1.20
CA VAL A 34 12.78 6.10 0.13
C VAL A 34 12.77 7.62 0.05
N ILE A 35 11.68 8.24 0.46
CA ILE A 35 11.47 9.67 0.48
C ILE A 35 11.19 10.08 1.92
N SER A 36 11.80 11.17 2.37
CA SER A 36 11.73 11.61 3.76
C SER A 36 11.22 13.03 3.88
N PHE A 37 10.28 13.24 4.80
CA PHE A 37 9.68 14.53 5.10
C PHE A 37 9.82 14.84 6.59
N HIS A 38 10.02 16.12 6.88
CA HIS A 38 10.12 16.66 8.25
C HIS A 38 8.95 17.59 8.59
N ALA A 39 8.14 17.95 7.59
CA ALA A 39 6.97 18.80 7.75
C ALA A 39 5.73 18.08 7.22
N LYS A 40 4.64 18.15 7.98
CA LYS A 40 3.36 17.50 7.63
C LYS A 40 2.83 18.00 6.28
N GLN A 41 2.94 19.30 6.03
CA GLN A 41 2.44 19.94 4.81
C GLN A 41 3.16 19.42 3.55
N ASP A 42 4.48 19.23 3.63
CA ASP A 42 5.27 18.72 2.52
C ASP A 42 4.87 17.28 2.19
N LEU A 43 4.67 16.44 3.21
CA LEU A 43 4.21 15.08 3.03
C LEU A 43 2.83 15.04 2.36
N LEU A 44 1.89 15.85 2.86
CA LEU A 44 0.53 15.89 2.34
C LEU A 44 0.48 16.38 0.89
N SER A 45 1.25 17.40 0.56
CA SER A 45 1.36 17.90 -0.82
C SER A 45 1.93 16.83 -1.75
N TYR A 46 2.94 16.08 -1.30
CA TYR A 46 3.50 14.95 -2.05
C TYR A 46 2.46 13.84 -2.25
N CYS A 47 1.76 13.42 -1.20
CA CYS A 47 0.73 12.38 -1.29
C CYS A 47 -0.41 12.76 -2.23
N ARG A 48 -0.84 14.04 -2.23
CA ARG A 48 -1.88 14.54 -3.15
C ARG A 48 -1.40 14.53 -4.60
N LYS A 49 -0.17 14.99 -4.86
CA LYS A 49 0.41 15.06 -6.20
C LYS A 49 0.67 13.68 -6.81
N GLU A 50 1.04 12.70 -6.00
CA GLU A 50 1.38 11.35 -6.44
C GLU A 50 0.21 10.35 -6.36
N SER A 51 -0.99 10.79 -6.00
CA SER A 51 -2.16 9.92 -5.77
C SER A 51 -2.51 9.02 -6.96
N GLU A 52 -2.25 9.43 -8.20
CA GLU A 52 -2.65 8.71 -9.42
C GLU A 52 -1.73 7.55 -9.82
N ASN A 53 -0.57 7.38 -9.18
CA ASN A 53 0.37 6.34 -9.56
C ASN A 53 -0.01 4.97 -9.00
N SER A 54 -0.13 3.96 -9.89
CA SER A 54 -0.42 2.54 -9.55
C SER A 54 0.71 1.78 -8.84
N SER A 55 1.68 2.51 -8.28
CA SER A 55 2.81 1.99 -7.53
C SER A 55 2.39 1.63 -6.10
N CYS A 56 3.12 0.70 -5.49
CA CYS A 56 2.90 0.37 -4.08
C CYS A 56 3.51 1.48 -3.22
N LYS A 57 2.70 2.14 -2.39
CA LYS A 57 3.14 3.19 -1.48
C LYS A 57 2.98 2.72 -0.03
N VAL A 58 3.99 2.96 0.79
CA VAL A 58 3.95 2.70 2.23
C VAL A 58 4.45 3.93 2.95
N ALA A 59 3.61 4.51 3.81
CA ALA A 59 4.00 5.61 4.67
C ALA A 59 4.42 5.10 6.05
N VAL A 60 5.59 5.52 6.51
CA VAL A 60 6.15 5.23 7.83
C VAL A 60 6.18 6.54 8.62
N ILE A 61 5.35 6.66 9.65
CA ILE A 61 5.16 7.90 10.40
C ILE A 61 5.76 7.73 11.79
N GLY A 62 6.74 8.57 12.10
CA GLY A 62 7.30 8.71 13.45
C GLY A 62 6.29 9.42 14.35
N VAL A 63 5.80 8.71 15.36
CA VAL A 63 4.92 9.32 16.36
C VAL A 63 5.78 10.07 17.38
N PRO A 64 5.52 11.36 17.61
CA PRO A 64 6.21 12.17 18.61
C PRO A 64 5.80 11.77 20.03
N ASP A 65 6.63 12.14 21.01
CA ASP A 65 6.40 11.76 22.41
C ASP A 65 5.24 12.51 23.07
N ALA A 66 4.86 13.69 22.58
CA ALA A 66 3.77 14.45 23.17
C ALA A 66 2.40 13.83 22.85
N ARG A 67 1.62 13.47 23.88
CA ARG A 67 0.27 12.89 23.72
C ARG A 67 -0.70 13.80 22.97
N GLU A 68 -0.54 15.12 23.14
CA GLU A 68 -1.34 16.15 22.45
C GLU A 68 -1.19 16.09 20.92
N GLN A 69 -0.12 15.48 20.43
CA GLN A 69 0.12 15.37 18.99
C GLN A 69 -0.52 14.12 18.38
N PHE A 70 -1.17 13.26 19.19
CA PHE A 70 -1.85 12.05 18.68
C PHE A 70 -3.04 12.37 17.80
N GLU A 71 -3.80 13.43 18.11
CA GLU A 71 -4.89 13.90 17.26
C GLU A 71 -4.38 14.36 15.90
N SER A 72 -3.27 15.11 15.89
CA SER A 72 -2.65 15.56 14.64
C SER A 72 -2.06 14.41 13.82
N ILE A 73 -1.66 13.30 14.45
CA ILE A 73 -1.25 12.08 13.74
C ILE A 73 -2.49 11.36 13.17
N ASP A 74 -3.60 11.30 13.90
CA ASP A 74 -4.85 10.73 13.40
C ASP A 74 -5.33 11.50 12.15
N GLU A 75 -5.38 12.83 12.21
CA GLU A 75 -5.69 13.70 11.06
C GLU A 75 -4.76 13.45 9.88
N LEU A 76 -3.45 13.37 10.12
CA LEU A 76 -2.45 13.10 9.09
C LEU A 76 -2.69 11.74 8.41
N THR A 77 -2.93 10.69 9.19
CA THR A 77 -3.18 9.34 8.65
C THR A 77 -4.47 9.29 7.84
N LEU A 78 -5.50 10.02 8.28
CA LEU A 78 -6.78 10.13 7.61
C LEU A 78 -6.65 10.87 6.28
N GLU A 79 -5.89 11.97 6.24
CA GLU A 79 -5.61 12.67 4.99
C GLU A 79 -4.81 11.83 3.98
N ILE A 80 -3.81 11.08 4.43
CA ILE A 80 -3.03 10.18 3.56
C ILE A 80 -3.94 9.11 2.95
N LYS A 81 -4.81 8.49 3.74
CA LYS A 81 -5.77 7.50 3.25
C LYS A 81 -6.85 8.10 2.35
N LYS A 82 -7.26 9.35 2.57
CA LYS A 82 -8.16 10.08 1.67
C LYS A 82 -7.49 10.33 0.30
N ALA A 83 -6.21 10.65 0.29
CA ALA A 83 -5.46 10.86 -0.94
C ALA A 83 -5.24 9.56 -1.72
N ASP A 84 -4.84 8.48 -1.04
CA ASP A 84 -4.68 7.16 -1.64
C ASP A 84 -5.04 6.05 -0.63
N PRO A 85 -6.25 5.46 -0.74
CA PRO A 85 -6.72 4.40 0.17
C PRO A 85 -5.83 3.16 0.18
N GLY A 86 -5.08 2.92 -0.91
CA GLY A 86 -4.18 1.79 -1.07
C GLY A 86 -2.81 1.96 -0.40
N THR A 87 -2.50 3.16 0.12
CA THR A 87 -1.24 3.42 0.82
C THR A 87 -1.17 2.64 2.12
N GLY A 88 -0.15 1.80 2.30
CA GLY A 88 0.08 1.13 3.57
C GLY A 88 0.55 2.10 4.65
N LEU A 89 -0.01 2.05 5.85
CA LEU A 89 0.32 2.94 6.96
C LEU A 89 1.02 2.19 8.09
N ILE A 90 2.22 2.65 8.44
CA ILE A 90 3.02 2.11 9.54
C ILE A 90 3.29 3.25 10.52
N LEU A 91 2.88 3.10 11.78
CA LEU A 91 3.15 4.06 12.85
C LEU A 91 4.30 3.56 13.72
N LEU A 92 5.32 4.40 13.90
CA LEU A 92 6.46 4.13 14.76
C LEU A 92 6.24 4.82 16.10
N VAL A 93 5.92 4.04 17.14
CA VAL A 93 5.36 4.55 18.40
C VAL A 93 6.33 4.30 19.56
N PRO A 94 6.47 5.23 20.52
CA PRO A 94 7.10 4.93 21.80
C PRO A 94 6.40 3.75 22.50
N PRO A 95 7.13 2.77 23.06
CA PRO A 95 6.54 1.53 23.59
C PRO A 95 5.47 1.79 24.66
N ASP A 96 5.70 2.78 25.53
CA ASP A 96 4.84 3.08 26.67
C ASP A 96 3.52 3.77 26.28
N LYS A 97 3.39 4.21 25.02
CA LYS A 97 2.25 4.99 24.52
C LYS A 97 1.47 4.28 23.43
N MET A 98 1.82 3.03 23.14
CA MET A 98 1.22 2.27 22.05
C MET A 98 -0.28 2.01 22.27
N ASP A 99 -0.68 1.71 23.51
CA ASP A 99 -2.08 1.43 23.83
C ASP A 99 -2.95 2.68 23.81
N ASP A 100 -2.40 3.82 24.22
CA ASP A 100 -3.08 5.12 24.13
C ASP A 100 -3.31 5.51 22.67
N LEU A 101 -2.27 5.38 21.82
CA LEU A 101 -2.37 5.72 20.41
C LEU A 101 -3.39 4.84 19.66
N LYS A 102 -3.45 3.53 19.98
CA LYS A 102 -4.45 2.62 19.38
C LYS A 102 -5.90 2.99 19.72
N LYS A 103 -6.14 3.65 20.86
CA LYS A 103 -7.48 4.11 21.26
C LYS A 103 -7.87 5.38 20.50
N THR A 104 -6.90 6.26 20.27
CA THR A 104 -7.11 7.54 19.57
C THR A 104 -7.18 7.34 18.05
N VAL A 105 -6.20 6.64 17.48
CA VAL A 105 -6.10 6.42 16.02
C VAL A 105 -6.94 5.20 15.64
N LYS A 106 -8.18 5.43 15.23
CA LYS A 106 -9.17 4.38 14.99
C LYS A 106 -9.15 3.80 13.58
N PHE A 107 -8.54 4.49 12.61
CA PHE A 107 -8.72 4.16 11.20
C PHE A 107 -7.52 3.46 10.55
N ASN A 108 -7.75 2.22 10.13
CA ASN A 108 -7.09 1.54 9.01
C ASN A 108 -5.54 1.64 8.95
N ILE A 109 -4.91 1.55 10.12
CA ILE A 109 -3.45 1.45 10.26
C ILE A 109 -3.04 0.00 10.06
N ASP A 110 -2.10 -0.23 9.14
CA ASP A 110 -1.64 -1.58 8.80
C ASP A 110 -0.71 -2.17 9.88
N ALA A 111 0.11 -1.33 10.52
CA ALA A 111 0.96 -1.75 11.63
C ALA A 111 1.34 -0.63 12.61
N TYR A 112 1.36 -0.99 13.90
CA TYR A 112 1.98 -0.21 14.96
C TYR A 112 3.30 -0.88 15.36
N ILE A 113 4.42 -0.17 15.25
CA ILE A 113 5.75 -0.69 15.53
C ILE A 113 6.34 0.10 16.70
N PRO A 114 6.76 -0.56 17.80
CA PRO A 114 7.43 0.13 18.88
C PRO A 114 8.82 0.61 18.44
N ARG A 115 9.19 1.83 18.84
CA ARG A 115 10.51 2.43 18.60
C ARG A 115 11.54 1.75 19.52
N ASN A 116 12.20 0.72 19.00
CA ASN A 116 13.28 -0.01 19.66
C ASN A 116 14.35 -0.41 18.62
N ALA A 117 15.43 -1.06 19.06
CA ALA A 117 16.53 -1.50 18.18
C ALA A 117 16.07 -2.40 17.01
N ASN A 118 14.97 -3.15 17.20
CA ASN A 118 14.42 -4.06 16.19
C ASN A 118 13.36 -3.41 15.29
N SER A 119 13.07 -2.12 15.48
CA SER A 119 12.02 -1.41 14.76
C SER A 119 12.25 -1.41 13.25
N ILE A 120 13.48 -1.17 12.80
CA ILE A 120 13.86 -1.17 11.38
C ILE A 120 13.61 -2.53 10.72
N LEU A 121 13.94 -3.63 11.41
CA LEU A 121 13.67 -4.98 10.92
C LEU A 121 12.16 -5.25 10.82
N ARG A 122 11.39 -4.78 11.80
CA ARG A 122 9.92 -4.90 11.78
C ARG A 122 9.29 -4.08 10.66
N ILE A 123 9.78 -2.86 10.41
CA ILE A 123 9.38 -2.03 9.27
C ILE A 123 9.65 -2.79 7.98
N HIS A 124 10.86 -3.33 7.82
CA HIS A 124 11.25 -4.11 6.64
C HIS A 124 10.31 -5.28 6.35
N ASN A 125 10.01 -6.07 7.36
CA ASN A 125 9.14 -7.23 7.22
C ASN A 125 7.69 -6.81 6.91
N THR A 126 7.22 -5.74 7.53
CA THR A 126 5.87 -5.20 7.30
C THR A 126 5.73 -4.62 5.90
N VAL A 127 6.71 -3.84 5.43
CA VAL A 127 6.75 -3.31 4.06
C VAL A 127 6.75 -4.46 3.05
N LYS A 128 7.56 -5.51 3.27
CA LYS A 128 7.55 -6.71 2.41
C LYS A 128 6.19 -7.39 2.37
N LYS A 129 5.51 -7.50 3.52
CA LYS A 129 4.17 -8.07 3.60
C LYS A 129 3.17 -7.23 2.78
N LEU A 130 3.12 -5.92 3.00
CA LEU A 130 2.23 -5.00 2.28
C LEU A 130 2.46 -5.02 0.77
N PHE A 131 3.73 -5.02 0.35
CA PHE A 131 4.10 -5.15 -1.05
C PHE A 131 3.62 -6.49 -1.66
N SER A 132 3.79 -7.59 -0.92
CA SER A 132 3.32 -8.91 -1.34
C SER A 132 1.80 -8.93 -1.52
N GLU A 133 1.06 -8.41 -0.54
CA GLU A 133 -0.42 -8.31 -0.58
C GLU A 133 -0.90 -7.45 -1.76
N HIS A 134 -0.24 -6.32 -2.00
CA HIS A 134 -0.53 -5.46 -3.15
C HIS A 134 -0.32 -6.19 -4.48
N ASN A 135 0.79 -6.90 -4.64
CA ASN A 135 1.05 -7.70 -5.84
C ASN A 135 0.03 -8.82 -6.02
N ILE A 136 -0.30 -9.56 -4.95
CA ILE A 136 -1.31 -10.61 -5.00
C ILE A 136 -2.65 -10.05 -5.44
N SER A 137 -3.04 -8.86 -4.97
CA SER A 137 -4.25 -8.18 -5.40
C SER A 137 -4.24 -7.88 -6.91
N ILE A 138 -3.12 -7.37 -7.44
CA ILE A 138 -2.94 -7.14 -8.88
C ILE A 138 -3.07 -8.45 -9.67
N PHE A 139 -2.40 -9.52 -9.22
CA PHE A 139 -2.46 -10.82 -9.90
C PHE A 139 -3.86 -11.43 -9.87
N ARG A 140 -4.60 -11.29 -8.76
CA ARG A 140 -6.00 -11.72 -8.66
C ARG A 140 -6.89 -10.98 -9.64
N LYS A 141 -6.72 -9.66 -9.80
CA LYS A 141 -7.47 -8.87 -10.80
C LYS A 141 -7.21 -9.37 -12.23
N LYS A 142 -5.94 -9.63 -12.58
CA LYS A 142 -5.56 -10.18 -13.88
C LYS A 142 -6.16 -11.58 -14.12
N ARG A 143 -6.12 -12.45 -13.11
CA ARG A 143 -6.70 -13.79 -13.19
C ARG A 143 -8.21 -13.72 -13.45
N ASN A 144 -8.93 -12.87 -12.72
CA ASN A 144 -10.37 -12.73 -12.89
C ASN A 144 -10.71 -12.20 -14.29
N PHE A 145 -9.92 -11.27 -14.84
CA PHE A 145 -10.08 -10.81 -16.22
C PHE A 145 -9.94 -11.97 -17.23
N SER A 146 -8.92 -12.82 -17.06
CA SER A 146 -8.74 -14.00 -17.91
C SER A 146 -9.94 -14.95 -17.85
N LEU A 147 -10.55 -15.13 -16.67
CA LEU A 147 -11.76 -15.95 -16.52
C LEU A 147 -12.97 -15.32 -17.22
N TYR A 148 -13.14 -13.99 -17.14
CA TYR A 148 -14.20 -13.30 -17.87
C TYR A 148 -14.07 -13.46 -19.38
N VAL A 149 -12.87 -13.36 -19.93
CA VAL A 149 -12.62 -13.58 -21.37
C VAL A 149 -12.99 -15.00 -21.78
N LEU A 150 -12.60 -16.00 -20.99
CA LEU A 150 -12.97 -17.40 -21.23
C LEU A 150 -14.48 -17.60 -21.20
N LEU A 151 -15.18 -16.99 -20.24
CA LEU A 151 -16.64 -17.11 -20.11
C LEU A 151 -17.35 -16.48 -21.31
N VAL A 152 -16.92 -15.31 -21.76
CA VAL A 152 -17.46 -14.64 -22.96
C VAL A 152 -17.24 -15.51 -24.20
N PHE A 153 -16.06 -16.13 -24.34
CA PHE A 153 -15.77 -17.04 -25.45
C PHE A 153 -16.72 -18.25 -25.45
N LEU A 154 -16.91 -18.90 -24.31
CA LEU A 154 -17.83 -20.05 -24.18
C LEU A 154 -19.27 -19.69 -24.54
N VAL A 155 -19.75 -18.53 -24.09
CA VAL A 155 -21.10 -18.04 -24.42
C VAL A 155 -21.23 -17.78 -25.92
N LEU A 156 -20.24 -17.13 -26.55
CA LEU A 156 -20.23 -16.91 -28.00
C LEU A 156 -20.22 -18.22 -28.79
N SER A 157 -19.40 -19.20 -28.38
CA SER A 157 -19.37 -20.51 -29.02
C SER A 157 -20.71 -21.25 -28.89
N ALA A 158 -21.35 -21.18 -27.71
CA ALA A 158 -22.66 -21.79 -27.51
C ALA A 158 -23.75 -21.15 -28.40
N ILE A 159 -23.74 -19.81 -28.54
CA ILE A 159 -24.65 -19.10 -29.44
C ILE A 159 -24.42 -19.52 -30.90
N LEU A 160 -23.16 -19.60 -31.34
CA LEU A 160 -22.83 -20.05 -32.70
C LEU A 160 -23.30 -21.48 -32.95
N LEU A 161 -23.12 -22.39 -32.00
CA LEU A 161 -23.62 -23.77 -32.09
C LEU A 161 -25.14 -23.82 -32.18
N LEU A 162 -25.86 -23.02 -31.37
CA LEU A 162 -27.33 -22.94 -31.44
C LEU A 162 -27.79 -22.41 -32.80
N VAL A 163 -27.15 -21.35 -33.31
CA VAL A 163 -27.47 -20.80 -34.64
C VAL A 163 -27.19 -21.83 -35.73
N ALA A 164 -26.07 -22.55 -35.66
CA ALA A 164 -25.74 -23.60 -36.61
C ALA A 164 -26.76 -24.75 -36.56
N PHE A 165 -27.16 -25.17 -35.36
CA PHE A 165 -28.18 -26.21 -35.15
C PHE A 165 -29.54 -25.82 -35.78
N PHE A 166 -30.02 -24.60 -35.54
CA PHE A 166 -31.29 -24.15 -36.12
C PHE A 166 -31.23 -23.91 -37.64
N ARG A 167 -30.07 -23.46 -38.15
CA ARG A 167 -29.94 -23.08 -39.57
C ARG A 167 -29.52 -24.22 -40.48
N PHE A 168 -28.84 -25.22 -39.94
CA PHE A 168 -28.30 -26.37 -40.67
C PHE A 168 -28.59 -27.68 -39.92
N PRO A 169 -29.87 -28.05 -39.73
CA PRO A 169 -30.24 -29.24 -38.98
C PRO A 169 -29.77 -30.54 -39.65
N GLU A 170 -29.41 -30.54 -40.94
CA GLU A 170 -28.94 -31.74 -41.64
C GLU A 170 -27.48 -32.13 -41.32
N TYR A 171 -26.70 -31.23 -40.71
CA TYR A 171 -25.30 -31.47 -40.36
C TYR A 171 -25.08 -31.79 -38.88
N PHE A 172 -26.16 -31.80 -38.08
CA PHE A 172 -26.18 -32.07 -36.65
C PHE A 172 -27.05 -33.28 -36.35
#